data_AF-A0A7W1KNA1-F1
#
_entry.id   AF-A0A7W1KNA1-F1
#
_cell.length_a   1.000
_cell.length_b   1.000
_cell.length_c   1.000
_cell.angle_alpha   90.00
_cell.angle_beta   90.00
_cell.angle_gamma   90.00
#
_symmetry.space_group_name_H-M   'P 1'
#
loop_
_entity.id
_entity.type
_entity.pdbx_description
1 polymer ?
#
loop_
_entity_poly.entity_id
_entity_poly.type
_entity_poly.pdbx_seq_one_letter_code
_entity_poly.pdbx_strand_id
1 'polypeptide(L)'
;MENTYFRKGFGLKSEIASRLTADYHSGVVEALRASNYRLEVGPLTFRLAREFGFCYGVDRAVEYAYETRTKFPGRQLFLVGEIIHNPHVNQKLRDMGITILAHQENGEFDFSALTPDDVVIMPAFGVTIGDFERLRAIGCVLVDTTCGSVLNVWKRVESYARDGFTAVIHGKHYHEETKATASQVMKHPAGRYLVVFDMAEARMIC
;
A
#
# COMPACT_ATOMS: atom_id res chain seq x y z
N MET A 1 -9.44 -8.40 -25.22
CA MET A 1 -8.77 -8.87 -24.00
C MET A 1 -9.29 -8.02 -22.86
N GLU A 2 -9.93 -8.63 -21.86
CA GLU A 2 -10.39 -7.90 -20.68
C GLU A 2 -9.18 -7.25 -19.97
N ASN A 3 -9.39 -6.05 -19.42
CA ASN A 3 -8.33 -5.37 -18.68
C ASN A 3 -8.04 -6.14 -17.39
N THR A 4 -6.84 -6.71 -17.27
CA THR A 4 -6.40 -7.47 -16.08
C THR A 4 -5.67 -6.61 -15.05
N TYR A 5 -5.56 -5.29 -15.27
CA TYR A 5 -4.88 -4.38 -14.36
C TYR A 5 -5.78 -3.21 -13.92
N PHE A 6 -6.05 -3.14 -12.63
CA PHE A 6 -6.95 -2.17 -12.02
C PHE A 6 -6.17 -1.30 -11.03
N ARG A 7 -6.23 0.02 -11.20
CA ARG A 7 -5.70 1.03 -10.24
C ARG A 7 -6.83 1.90 -9.67
N LYS A 8 -8.03 1.32 -9.61
CA LYS A 8 -9.25 1.97 -9.12
C LYS A 8 -10.15 0.94 -8.47
N GLY A 9 -11.06 1.42 -7.63
CA GLY A 9 -12.12 0.60 -7.06
C GLY A 9 -13.07 0.07 -8.13
N PHE A 10 -13.85 -0.92 -7.73
CA PHE A 10 -14.89 -1.58 -8.52
C PHE A 10 -16.26 -0.92 -8.35
N GLY A 11 -16.38 0.14 -7.54
CA GLY A 11 -17.63 0.86 -7.34
C GLY A 11 -18.61 0.11 -6.43
N LEU A 12 -18.08 -0.70 -5.51
CA LEU A 12 -18.84 -1.58 -4.62
C LEU A 12 -18.89 -1.02 -3.18
N LYS A 13 -18.53 0.26 -3.00
CA LYS A 13 -18.46 0.94 -1.70
C LYS A 13 -19.71 0.74 -0.83
N SER A 14 -20.91 0.81 -1.42
CA SER A 14 -22.16 0.59 -0.68
C SER A 14 -22.33 -0.84 -0.17
N GLU A 15 -21.81 -1.83 -0.90
CA GLU A 15 -21.90 -3.25 -0.54
C GLU A 15 -20.93 -3.61 0.60
N ILE A 16 -19.81 -2.90 0.72
CA ILE A 16 -18.79 -3.15 1.75
C ILE A 16 -18.89 -2.21 2.96
N ALA A 17 -19.70 -1.14 2.87
CA ALA A 17 -19.76 -0.08 3.88
C ALA A 17 -20.10 -0.60 5.29
N SER A 18 -21.06 -1.53 5.39
CA SER A 18 -21.45 -2.13 6.67
C SER A 18 -20.30 -2.88 7.34
N ARG A 19 -19.56 -3.67 6.55
CA ARG A 19 -18.41 -4.45 7.02
C ARG A 19 -17.25 -3.54 7.44
N LEU A 20 -16.90 -2.55 6.62
CA LEU A 20 -15.86 -1.57 6.94
C LEU A 20 -16.19 -0.79 8.22
N THR A 21 -17.45 -0.38 8.38
CA THR A 21 -17.90 0.32 9.59
C THR A 21 -17.76 -0.58 10.81
N ALA A 22 -18.19 -1.83 10.73
CA ALA A 22 -18.06 -2.78 11.84
C ALA A 22 -16.59 -3.04 12.24
N ASP A 23 -15.67 -3.02 11.28
CA ASP A 23 -14.25 -3.33 11.53
C ASP A 23 -13.45 -2.15 12.09
N TYR A 24 -13.80 -0.90 11.74
CA TYR A 24 -12.94 0.26 12.01
C TYR A 24 -13.63 1.43 12.74
N HIS A 25 -14.95 1.40 12.92
CA HIS A 25 -15.66 2.44 13.65
C HIS A 25 -15.56 2.24 15.17
N SER A 26 -15.38 3.33 15.92
CA SER A 26 -15.29 3.30 17.38
C SER A 26 -16.22 4.33 18.00
N GLY A 27 -17.19 3.86 18.80
CA GLY A 27 -18.12 4.75 19.51
C GLY A 27 -17.42 5.68 20.50
N VAL A 28 -16.29 5.26 21.08
CA VAL A 28 -15.48 6.11 21.98
C VAL A 28 -14.83 7.25 21.22
N VAL A 29 -14.32 6.98 20.01
CA VAL A 29 -13.77 8.00 19.12
C VAL A 29 -14.84 9.02 18.75
N GLU A 30 -16.03 8.57 18.37
CA GLU A 30 -17.14 9.47 18.03
C GLU A 30 -17.58 10.32 19.22
N ALA A 31 -17.67 9.73 20.41
CA ALA A 31 -17.98 10.47 21.63
C ALA A 31 -16.93 11.56 21.95
N LEU A 32 -15.64 11.23 21.77
CA LEU A 32 -14.54 12.19 21.93
C LEU A 32 -14.61 13.31 20.88
N ARG A 33 -14.87 13.00 19.61
CA ARG A 33 -15.03 14.00 18.53
C ARG A 33 -16.19 14.94 18.82
N ALA A 34 -17.34 14.40 19.23
CA ALA A 34 -18.52 15.18 19.62
C ALA A 34 -18.25 16.08 20.84
N SER A 35 -17.30 15.71 21.70
CA SER A 35 -16.92 16.44 22.92
C SER A 35 -15.69 17.34 22.72
N ASN A 36 -15.49 17.88 21.51
CA ASN A 36 -14.35 18.72 21.14
C ASN A 36 -12.99 18.06 21.49
N TYR A 37 -12.86 16.78 21.17
CA TYR A 37 -11.66 15.97 21.36
C TYR A 37 -11.20 15.83 22.83
N ARG A 38 -12.12 15.98 23.79
CA ARG A 38 -11.84 15.86 25.23
C ARG A 38 -12.92 15.04 25.93
N LEU A 39 -12.51 14.15 26.82
CA LEU A 39 -13.42 13.40 27.69
C LEU A 39 -12.87 13.40 29.12
N GLU A 40 -13.72 13.69 30.10
CA GLU A 40 -13.37 13.66 31.52
C GLU A 40 -14.10 12.51 32.21
N VAL A 41 -13.34 11.69 32.93
CA VAL A 41 -13.87 10.56 33.71
C VAL A 41 -13.24 10.60 35.09
N GLY A 42 -13.99 11.14 36.07
CA GLY A 42 -13.48 11.40 37.41
C GLY A 42 -12.27 12.34 37.36
N PRO A 43 -11.10 11.97 37.93
CA PRO A 43 -9.90 12.81 37.90
C PRO A 43 -9.12 12.72 36.56
N LEU A 44 -9.52 11.85 35.63
CA LEU A 44 -8.80 11.62 34.38
C LEU A 44 -9.34 12.50 33.25
N THR A 45 -8.42 13.09 32.48
CA THR A 45 -8.73 13.81 31.23
C THR A 45 -8.11 13.07 30.05
N PHE A 46 -8.95 12.59 29.15
CA PHE A 46 -8.54 12.03 27.85
C PHE A 46 -8.61 13.12 26.79
N ARG A 47 -7.58 13.19 25.93
CA ARG A 47 -7.53 14.12 24.80
C ARG A 47 -7.23 13.34 23.53
N LEU A 48 -7.98 13.62 22.49
CA LEU A 48 -7.79 13.01 21.17
C LEU A 48 -7.09 14.01 20.25
N ALA A 49 -6.12 13.55 19.47
CA ALA A 49 -5.55 14.38 18.42
C ALA A 49 -6.64 14.69 17.38
N ARG A 50 -6.64 15.91 16.81
CA ARG A 50 -7.63 16.30 15.79
C ARG A 50 -7.44 15.50 14.50
N GLU A 51 -6.18 15.34 14.11
CA GLU A 51 -5.76 14.54 12.97
C GLU A 51 -5.20 13.22 13.47
N PHE A 52 -5.94 12.13 13.30
CA PHE A 52 -5.50 10.79 13.64
C PHE A 52 -6.28 9.74 12.84
N GLY A 53 -5.71 8.53 12.75
CA GLY A 53 -6.34 7.40 12.07
C GLY A 53 -5.86 7.22 10.64
N PHE A 54 -6.72 6.67 9.80
CA PHE A 54 -6.41 6.41 8.39
C PHE A 54 -6.30 7.71 7.61
N CYS A 55 -5.24 7.82 6.81
CA CYS A 55 -5.17 8.84 5.78
C CYS A 55 -5.93 8.35 4.53
N TYR A 56 -6.24 9.28 3.61
CA TYR A 56 -6.94 8.96 2.36
C TYR A 56 -6.31 7.78 1.57
N GLY A 57 -4.98 7.69 1.55
CA GLY A 57 -4.28 6.60 0.86
C GLY A 57 -4.54 5.24 1.49
N VAL A 58 -4.57 5.19 2.83
CA VAL A 58 -4.87 3.98 3.60
C VAL A 58 -6.33 3.58 3.45
N ASP A 59 -7.26 4.53 3.62
CA ASP A 59 -8.70 4.28 3.44
C ASP A 59 -8.98 3.63 2.09
N ARG A 60 -8.42 4.22 1.02
CA ARG A 60 -8.62 3.74 -0.34
C ARG A 60 -8.02 2.34 -0.55
N ALA A 61 -6.85 2.06 0.03
CA ALA A 61 -6.23 0.75 -0.11
C ALA A 61 -7.02 -0.36 0.58
N VAL A 62 -7.52 -0.08 1.79
CA VAL A 62 -8.40 -0.99 2.52
C VAL A 62 -9.74 -1.15 1.79
N GLU A 63 -10.34 -0.06 1.32
CA GLU A 63 -11.58 -0.08 0.51
C GLU A 63 -11.40 -0.99 -0.71
N TYR A 64 -10.32 -0.82 -1.48
CA TYR A 64 -10.06 -1.63 -2.67
C TYR A 64 -9.88 -3.11 -2.34
N ALA A 65 -9.22 -3.44 -1.23
CA ALA A 65 -9.07 -4.84 -0.81
C ALA A 65 -10.44 -5.49 -0.48
N TYR A 66 -11.32 -4.76 0.20
CA TYR A 66 -12.68 -5.23 0.50
C TYR A 66 -13.52 -5.35 -0.78
N GLU A 67 -13.49 -4.34 -1.65
CA GLU A 67 -14.19 -4.40 -2.94
C GLU A 67 -13.67 -5.55 -3.81
N THR A 68 -12.36 -5.83 -3.78
CA THR A 68 -11.76 -6.94 -4.53
C THR A 68 -12.34 -8.27 -4.09
N ARG A 69 -12.50 -8.49 -2.77
CA ARG A 69 -13.11 -9.71 -2.26
C ARG A 69 -14.57 -9.84 -2.67
N THR A 70 -15.35 -8.76 -2.63
CA THR A 70 -16.74 -8.74 -3.08
C THR A 70 -16.85 -8.96 -4.60
N LYS A 71 -15.95 -8.36 -5.39
CA LYS A 71 -15.95 -8.45 -6.84
C LYS A 71 -15.61 -9.85 -7.35
N PHE A 72 -14.75 -10.58 -6.63
CA PHE A 72 -14.22 -11.89 -7.03
C PHE A 72 -14.48 -12.98 -5.97
N PRO A 73 -15.75 -13.30 -5.65
CA PRO A 73 -16.09 -14.17 -4.52
C PRO A 73 -15.65 -15.63 -4.69
N GLY A 74 -15.40 -16.10 -5.92
CA GLY A 74 -14.97 -17.47 -6.20
C GLY A 74 -13.47 -17.63 -6.49
N ARG A 75 -12.71 -16.52 -6.52
CA ARG A 75 -11.28 -16.56 -6.88
C ARG A 75 -10.42 -16.57 -5.63
N GLN A 76 -9.21 -17.13 -5.76
CA GLN A 76 -8.17 -17.00 -4.76
C GLN A 76 -7.61 -15.59 -4.83
N LEU A 77 -7.55 -14.94 -3.67
CA LEU A 77 -7.01 -13.59 -3.53
C LEU A 77 -5.68 -13.66 -2.81
N PHE A 78 -4.70 -12.96 -3.36
CA PHE A 78 -3.39 -12.80 -2.78
C PHE A 78 -3.10 -11.32 -2.52
N LEU A 79 -2.29 -11.04 -1.52
CA LEU A 79 -1.79 -9.71 -1.21
C LEU A 79 -0.27 -9.78 -1.12
N VAL A 80 0.42 -8.94 -1.90
CA VAL A 80 1.89 -8.85 -1.83
C VAL A 80 2.27 -8.11 -0.56
N GLY A 81 2.96 -8.79 0.36
CA GLY A 81 3.33 -8.24 1.66
C GLY A 81 2.12 -7.83 2.50
N GLU A 82 2.23 -6.70 3.18
CA GLU A 82 1.15 -6.14 3.97
C GLU A 82 0.39 -5.06 3.19
N ILE A 83 -0.93 -4.90 3.37
CA ILE A 83 -1.66 -3.81 2.68
C ILE A 83 -1.15 -2.43 3.15
N ILE A 84 -0.88 -2.36 4.47
CA ILE A 84 -0.29 -1.29 5.25
C ILE A 84 0.41 -1.93 6.46
N HIS A 85 1.33 -1.23 7.12
CA HIS A 85 1.99 -1.70 8.37
C HIS A 85 1.05 -1.62 9.59
N ASN A 86 -0.05 -2.37 9.55
CA ASN A 86 -1.01 -2.52 10.64
C ASN A 86 -1.45 -3.99 10.75
N PRO A 87 -0.99 -4.72 11.79
CA PRO A 87 -1.27 -6.15 11.90
C PRO A 87 -2.76 -6.46 12.06
N HIS A 88 -3.55 -5.57 12.67
CA HIS A 88 -5.00 -5.76 12.81
C HIS A 88 -5.70 -5.69 11.44
N VAL A 89 -5.33 -4.72 10.59
CA VAL A 89 -5.89 -4.61 9.23
C VAL A 89 -5.50 -5.84 8.39
N ASN A 90 -4.23 -6.25 8.43
CA ASN A 90 -3.78 -7.44 7.71
C ASN A 90 -4.47 -8.71 8.21
N GLN A 91 -4.74 -8.82 9.51
CA GLN A 91 -5.50 -9.94 10.06
C GLN A 91 -6.93 -9.96 9.55
N LYS A 92 -7.62 -8.82 9.51
CA LYS A 92 -8.96 -8.73 8.93
C LYS A 92 -8.98 -9.19 7.48
N LEU A 93 -7.99 -8.80 6.67
CA LEU A 93 -7.87 -9.27 5.28
C LEU A 93 -7.70 -10.80 5.19
N ARG A 94 -6.86 -11.38 6.05
CA ARG A 94 -6.70 -12.85 6.15
C ARG A 94 -8.01 -13.54 6.53
N ASP A 95 -8.74 -13.00 7.49
CA ASP A 95 -10.05 -13.52 7.91
C ASP A 95 -11.10 -13.42 6.78
N MET A 96 -10.87 -12.57 5.76
CA MET A 96 -11.69 -12.53 4.54
C MET A 96 -11.28 -13.55 3.46
N GLY A 97 -10.27 -14.39 3.74
CA GLY A 97 -9.72 -15.36 2.78
C GLY A 97 -8.70 -14.78 1.81
N ILE A 98 -8.03 -13.67 2.15
CA ILE A 98 -6.92 -13.12 1.36
C ILE A 98 -5.59 -13.71 1.89
N THR A 99 -4.87 -14.41 1.02
CA THR A 99 -3.56 -14.99 1.34
C THR A 99 -2.47 -13.93 1.21
N ILE A 100 -1.72 -13.67 2.28
CA ILE A 100 -0.59 -12.73 2.25
C ILE A 100 0.68 -13.45 1.81
N LEU A 101 1.31 -12.94 0.76
CA LEU A 101 2.59 -13.40 0.25
C LEU A 101 3.71 -12.71 1.04
N ALA A 102 4.47 -13.48 1.81
CA ALA A 102 5.59 -12.97 2.59
C ALA A 102 6.89 -12.93 1.78
N HIS A 103 7.83 -12.11 2.23
CA HIS A 103 9.21 -12.16 1.75
C HIS A 103 9.85 -13.50 2.09
N GLN A 104 10.62 -14.04 1.16
CA GLN A 104 11.56 -15.13 1.40
C GLN A 104 12.79 -14.61 2.16
N GLU A 105 13.65 -15.51 2.63
CA GLU A 105 14.88 -15.15 3.38
C GLU A 105 15.82 -14.24 2.58
N ASN A 106 15.79 -14.31 1.24
CA ASN A 106 16.56 -13.46 0.34
C ASN A 106 15.93 -12.05 0.13
N GLY A 107 14.76 -11.78 0.73
CA GLY A 107 14.04 -10.51 0.59
C GLY A 107 13.22 -10.35 -0.69
N GLU A 108 13.02 -11.43 -1.46
CA GLU A 108 12.15 -11.46 -2.64
C GLU A 108 10.80 -12.12 -2.32
N PHE A 109 9.78 -11.80 -3.10
CA PHE A 109 8.50 -12.51 -3.03
C PHE A 109 8.50 -13.76 -3.91
N ASP A 110 7.89 -14.84 -3.40
CA ASP A 110 7.58 -16.03 -4.18
C ASP A 110 6.22 -15.90 -4.86
N PHE A 111 6.22 -15.93 -6.18
CA PHE A 111 5.01 -15.89 -7.01
C PHE A 111 4.72 -17.21 -7.71
N SER A 112 5.49 -18.27 -7.44
CA SER A 112 5.41 -19.56 -8.14
C SER A 112 4.07 -20.29 -7.96
N ALA A 113 3.37 -20.03 -6.85
CA ALA A 113 2.07 -20.61 -6.56
C ALA A 113 0.90 -19.91 -7.27
N LEU A 114 1.15 -18.75 -7.93
CA LEU A 114 0.11 -17.96 -8.58
C LEU A 114 -0.18 -18.47 -10.00
N THR A 115 -1.44 -18.36 -10.38
CA THR A 115 -1.99 -18.78 -11.67
C THR A 115 -2.73 -17.61 -12.36
N PRO A 116 -3.01 -17.69 -13.67
CA PRO A 116 -3.81 -16.67 -14.37
C PRO A 116 -5.22 -16.48 -13.78
N ASP A 117 -5.75 -17.49 -13.10
CA ASP A 117 -7.07 -17.47 -12.47
C ASP A 117 -7.08 -16.78 -11.10
N ASP A 118 -5.94 -16.30 -10.61
CA ASP A 118 -5.85 -15.61 -9.31
C ASP A 118 -6.03 -14.09 -9.40
N VAL A 119 -6.32 -13.47 -8.27
CA VAL A 119 -6.37 -12.01 -8.09
C VAL A 119 -5.31 -11.59 -7.09
N VAL A 120 -4.41 -10.69 -7.48
CA VAL A 120 -3.32 -10.21 -6.65
C VAL A 120 -3.50 -8.72 -6.35
N ILE A 121 -3.56 -8.40 -5.07
CA ILE A 121 -3.61 -7.04 -4.55
C ILE A 121 -2.18 -6.58 -4.28
N MET A 122 -1.81 -5.42 -4.81
CA MET A 122 -0.55 -4.75 -4.50
C MET A 122 -0.79 -3.69 -3.43
N PRO A 123 0.15 -3.52 -2.48
CA PRO A 123 -0.06 -2.74 -1.27
C PRO A 123 -0.04 -1.22 -1.48
N ALA A 124 -0.40 -0.46 -0.45
CA ALA A 124 -0.53 1.00 -0.54
C ALA A 124 0.79 1.74 -0.84
N PHE A 125 1.91 1.13 -0.47
CA PHE A 125 3.27 1.61 -0.77
C PHE A 125 3.81 1.13 -2.13
N GLY A 126 3.06 0.26 -2.82
CA GLY A 126 3.39 -0.29 -4.13
C GLY A 126 4.39 -1.46 -4.09
N VAL A 127 4.74 -1.95 -5.28
CA VAL A 127 5.74 -3.01 -5.47
C VAL A 127 6.87 -2.52 -6.36
N THR A 128 7.99 -3.23 -6.38
CA THR A 128 9.08 -2.94 -7.31
C THR A 128 8.65 -3.19 -8.76
N ILE A 129 9.31 -2.55 -9.72
CA ILE A 129 9.05 -2.82 -11.15
C ILE A 129 9.31 -4.28 -11.50
N GLY A 130 10.37 -4.88 -10.96
CA GLY A 130 10.65 -6.30 -11.19
C GLY A 130 9.51 -7.19 -10.70
N ASP A 131 8.98 -6.95 -9.51
CA ASP A 131 7.83 -7.71 -8.99
C ASP A 131 6.57 -7.45 -9.81
N PHE A 132 6.32 -6.21 -10.23
CA PHE A 132 5.20 -5.88 -11.09
C PHE A 132 5.27 -6.62 -12.44
N GLU A 133 6.45 -6.67 -13.07
CA GLU A 133 6.66 -7.38 -14.33
C GLU A 133 6.49 -8.90 -14.18
N ARG A 134 7.02 -9.48 -13.09
CA ARG A 134 6.81 -10.90 -12.75
C ARG A 134 5.33 -11.23 -12.59
N LEU A 135 4.59 -10.40 -11.85
CA LEU A 135 3.14 -10.55 -11.67
C LEU A 135 2.37 -10.39 -12.99
N ARG A 136 2.73 -9.42 -13.83
CA ARG A 136 2.13 -9.21 -15.15
C ARG A 136 2.37 -10.39 -16.08
N ALA A 137 3.55 -11.01 -16.03
CA ALA A 137 3.89 -12.17 -16.84
C ALA A 137 3.05 -13.42 -16.51
N ILE A 138 2.59 -13.55 -15.26
CA ILE A 138 1.68 -14.64 -14.83
C ILE A 138 0.29 -14.49 -15.47
N GLY A 139 -0.12 -13.27 -15.82
CA GLY A 139 -1.42 -13.01 -16.45
C GLY A 139 -2.62 -12.99 -15.49
N CYS A 140 -2.36 -13.04 -14.17
CA CYS A 140 -3.37 -12.89 -13.14
C CYS A 140 -4.02 -11.49 -13.14
N VAL A 141 -5.13 -11.33 -12.42
CA VAL A 141 -5.74 -10.01 -12.24
C VAL A 141 -4.98 -9.24 -11.16
N LEU A 142 -4.52 -8.04 -11.49
CA LEU A 142 -3.77 -7.18 -10.58
C LEU A 142 -4.63 -6.00 -10.11
N VAL A 143 -4.72 -5.81 -8.81
CA VAL A 143 -5.38 -4.68 -8.15
C VAL A 143 -4.33 -3.83 -7.44
N ASP A 144 -4.03 -2.67 -8.01
CA ASP A 144 -3.03 -1.73 -7.52
C ASP A 144 -3.64 -0.73 -6.53
N THR A 145 -3.30 -0.88 -5.26
CA THR A 145 -3.75 0.04 -4.21
C THR A 145 -2.77 1.18 -3.93
N THR A 146 -1.65 1.25 -4.66
CA THR A 146 -0.57 2.24 -4.44
C THR A 146 -1.11 3.65 -4.31
N CYS A 147 -0.85 4.30 -3.18
CA CYS A 147 -1.33 5.62 -2.81
C CYS A 147 -1.01 6.67 -3.89
N GLY A 148 -1.94 7.57 -4.17
CA GLY A 148 -1.75 8.63 -5.16
C GLY A 148 -0.54 9.53 -4.85
N SER A 149 -0.24 9.76 -3.57
CA SER A 149 0.95 10.51 -3.14
C SER A 149 2.24 9.78 -3.51
N VAL A 150 2.30 8.45 -3.32
CA VAL A 150 3.44 7.61 -3.71
C VAL A 150 3.62 7.62 -5.23
N LEU A 151 2.53 7.49 -5.99
CA LEU A 151 2.58 7.60 -7.45
C LEU A 151 3.11 8.94 -7.95
N ASN A 152 2.89 10.03 -7.22
CA ASN A 152 3.46 11.34 -7.56
C ASN A 152 4.98 11.37 -7.33
N VAL A 153 5.50 10.70 -6.30
CA VAL A 153 6.95 10.54 -6.09
C VAL A 153 7.54 9.70 -7.21
N TRP A 154 6.89 8.58 -7.58
CA TRP A 154 7.32 7.72 -8.68
C TRP A 154 7.46 8.48 -10.01
N LYS A 155 6.46 9.31 -10.35
CA LYS A 155 6.53 10.18 -11.54
C LYS A 155 7.72 11.13 -11.52
N ARG A 156 8.09 11.68 -10.35
CA ARG A 156 9.23 12.59 -10.22
C ARG A 156 10.55 11.87 -10.44
N VAL A 157 10.78 10.76 -9.76
CA VAL A 157 12.04 10.01 -9.91
C VAL A 157 12.21 9.42 -11.31
N GLU A 158 11.11 8.99 -11.95
CA GLU A 158 11.09 8.58 -13.35
C GLU A 158 11.46 9.74 -14.28
N SER A 159 10.88 10.93 -14.07
CA SER A 159 11.21 12.12 -14.87
C SER A 159 12.67 12.54 -14.73
N TYR A 160 13.26 12.45 -13.54
CA TYR A 160 14.69 12.73 -13.33
C TYR A 160 15.56 11.75 -14.09
N ALA A 161 15.23 10.46 -14.05
CA ALA A 161 15.95 9.42 -14.78
C ALA A 161 15.89 9.64 -16.30
N ARG A 162 14.70 9.96 -16.83
CA ARG A 162 14.49 10.30 -18.24
C ARG A 162 15.33 11.49 -18.69
N ASP A 163 15.40 12.52 -17.84
CA ASP A 163 16.07 13.78 -18.16
C ASP A 163 17.60 13.72 -17.86
N GLY A 164 18.12 12.55 -17.49
CA GLY A 164 19.56 12.31 -17.27
C GLY A 164 20.09 12.71 -15.89
N PHE A 165 19.21 13.07 -14.96
CA PHE A 165 19.57 13.40 -13.59
C PHE A 165 19.69 12.15 -12.70
N THR A 166 20.45 12.29 -11.61
CA THR A 166 20.47 11.30 -10.53
C THR A 166 19.43 11.67 -9.48
N ALA A 167 18.52 10.74 -9.15
CA ALA A 167 17.53 10.94 -8.10
C ALA A 167 18.15 10.68 -6.72
N VAL A 168 18.14 11.68 -5.83
CA VAL A 168 18.48 11.47 -4.41
C VAL A 168 17.18 11.28 -3.61
N ILE A 169 17.03 10.11 -3.01
CA ILE A 169 15.83 9.71 -2.28
C ILE A 169 16.17 9.69 -0.79
N HIS A 170 15.52 10.55 0.00
CA HIS A 170 15.64 10.49 1.45
C HIS A 170 14.68 9.45 2.02
N GLY A 171 15.20 8.40 2.66
CA GLY A 171 14.39 7.32 3.21
C GLY A 171 15.19 6.11 3.70
N LYS A 172 14.47 5.13 4.23
CA LYS A 172 15.05 3.85 4.66
C LYS A 172 15.24 2.95 3.43
N HIS A 173 16.47 2.69 3.02
CA HIS A 173 16.76 1.85 1.84
C HIS A 173 16.10 0.45 1.89
N TYR A 174 15.86 -0.07 3.09
CA TYR A 174 15.22 -1.36 3.30
C TYR A 174 13.68 -1.31 3.29
N HIS A 175 13.06 -0.13 3.34
CA HIS A 175 11.60 0.02 3.39
C HIS A 175 10.96 -0.19 2.01
N GLU A 176 9.79 -0.82 1.98
CA GLU A 176 9.13 -1.26 0.75
C GLU A 176 8.79 -0.09 -0.18
N GLU A 177 8.27 1.01 0.36
CA GLU A 177 7.99 2.23 -0.42
C GLU A 177 9.27 2.81 -1.07
N THR A 178 10.40 2.77 -0.37
CA THR A 178 11.68 3.27 -0.88
C THR A 178 12.21 2.37 -1.98
N LYS A 179 12.16 1.04 -1.79
CA LYS A 179 12.52 0.06 -2.83
C LYS A 179 11.65 0.22 -4.09
N ALA A 180 10.34 0.33 -3.91
CA ALA A 180 9.39 0.52 -5.01
C ALA A 180 9.66 1.83 -5.76
N THR A 181 9.88 2.93 -5.04
CA THR A 181 10.23 4.23 -5.61
C THR A 181 11.55 4.20 -6.36
N ALA A 182 12.61 3.67 -5.76
CA ALA A 182 13.93 3.56 -6.37
C ALA A 182 13.89 2.71 -7.66
N SER A 183 13.12 1.62 -7.66
CA SER A 183 12.97 0.78 -8.85
C SER A 183 12.38 1.52 -10.05
N GLN A 184 11.61 2.60 -9.85
CA GLN A 184 11.04 3.39 -10.95
C GLN A 184 12.11 4.07 -11.82
N VAL A 185 13.25 4.40 -11.23
CA VAL A 185 14.39 4.98 -11.94
C VAL A 185 14.93 3.99 -12.99
N MET A 186 14.82 2.69 -12.72
CA MET A 186 15.34 1.62 -13.57
C MET A 186 14.51 1.38 -14.85
N LYS A 187 13.37 2.07 -15.03
CA LYS A 187 12.67 2.13 -16.32
C LYS A 187 13.52 2.74 -17.43
N HIS A 188 14.47 3.58 -17.04
CA HIS A 188 15.40 4.23 -17.96
C HIS A 188 16.77 3.57 -17.81
N PRO A 189 17.35 2.99 -18.89
CA PRO A 189 18.64 2.27 -18.80
C PRO A 189 19.81 3.09 -18.23
N ALA A 190 19.79 4.41 -18.42
CA ALA A 190 20.79 5.34 -17.90
C ALA A 190 20.40 5.95 -16.54
N GLY A 191 19.26 5.55 -15.97
CA GLY A 191 18.72 6.06 -14.72
C GLY A 191 19.65 5.75 -13.54
N ARG A 192 19.81 6.73 -12.64
CA ARG A 192 20.67 6.62 -11.46
C ARG A 192 19.91 7.13 -10.24
N TYR A 193 20.08 6.45 -9.12
CA TYR A 193 19.54 6.92 -7.85
C TYR A 193 20.52 6.64 -6.71
N LEU A 194 20.36 7.40 -5.63
CA LEU A 194 20.97 7.15 -4.34
C LEU A 194 19.88 7.26 -3.28
N VAL A 195 19.90 6.35 -2.30
CA VAL A 195 19.05 6.45 -1.12
C VAL A 195 19.93 6.93 0.04
N VAL A 196 19.49 7.98 0.73
CA VAL A 196 20.14 8.52 1.92
C VAL A 196 19.17 8.43 3.10
N PHE A 197 19.64 7.94 4.24
CA PHE A 197 18.83 7.75 5.44
C PHE A 197 18.90 8.96 6.38
N ASP A 198 20.10 9.52 6.55
CA ASP A 198 20.37 10.58 7.52
C ASP A 198 21.37 11.64 7.00
N MET A 199 21.70 12.59 7.87
CA MET A 199 22.64 13.67 7.56
C MET A 199 24.08 13.18 7.38
N ALA A 200 24.47 12.06 7.99
CA ALA A 200 25.81 11.52 7.81
C ALA A 200 25.96 10.97 6.39
N GLU A 201 24.97 10.20 5.92
CA GLU A 201 24.94 9.72 4.54
C GLU A 201 24.83 10.85 3.51
N ALA A 202 24.00 11.87 3.78
CA ALA A 202 23.87 13.03 2.89
C ALA A 202 25.20 13.80 2.71
N ARG A 203 26.04 13.86 3.75
CA ARG A 203 27.36 14.51 3.66
C ARG A 203 28.38 13.72 2.85
N MET A 204 28.19 12.41 2.65
CA MET A 204 29.12 11.60 1.84
C MET A 204 29.01 11.88 0.34
N ILE A 205 27.94 12.54 -0.10
CA ILE A 205 27.61 12.76 -1.51
C ILE A 205 27.59 14.25 -1.91
N CYS A 206 27.94 15.16 -0.98
CA CYS A 206 28.06 16.61 -1.19
C CYS A 206 29.53 17.00 -1.27
#